data_AF-A0A0J9TKL8-F1
#
_entry.id   AF-A0A0J9TKL8-F1
#
_cell.length_a   1.000
_cell.length_b   1.000
_cell.length_c   1.000
_cell.angle_alpha   90.00
_cell.angle_beta   90.00
_cell.angle_gamma   90.00
#
_symmetry.space_group_name_H-M   'P 1'
#
loop_
_entity.id
_entity.type
_entity.pdbx_description
1 polymer ?
#
loop_
_entity_poly.entity_id
_entity_poly.type
_entity_poly.pdbx_seq_one_letter_code
_entity_poly.pdbx_strand_id
1 'polypeptide(L)'
;MSKEDTILIISLLEGSAGFAGHLVSLLSFPIIYKSLHFSISPYSLDEGEITDNFYLDTLNKLNKCANFQKIVKLSEKHPKILILEDIVDSGETLKLLLKILSNYKHIKEIKCATLFVKINNKLTSSFFEDKFYRPLFFPTNYIGSILERKQREFNLKDWTEDNSEKLFN
;
A
#
# COMPACT_ATOMS: atom_id res chain seq x y z
N MET A 1 26.59 2.74 -4.86
CA MET A 1 25.34 2.68 -4.08
C MET A 1 25.36 1.44 -3.22
N SER A 2 24.99 1.55 -1.95
CA SER A 2 24.96 0.39 -1.07
C SER A 2 23.73 -0.47 -1.38
N LYS A 3 23.77 -1.77 -1.08
CA LYS A 3 22.58 -2.64 -1.22
C LYS A 3 21.43 -2.19 -0.30
N GLU A 4 21.74 -1.47 0.77
CA GLU A 4 20.78 -0.90 1.71
C GLU A 4 19.97 0.28 1.13
N ASP A 5 20.43 0.88 0.02
CA ASP A 5 19.73 1.98 -0.66
C ASP A 5 18.71 1.49 -1.69
N THR A 6 18.72 0.20 -2.02
CA THR A 6 17.76 -0.40 -2.96
C THR A 6 16.43 -0.67 -2.26
N ILE A 7 15.33 -0.20 -2.86
CA ILE A 7 13.99 -0.38 -2.30
C ILE A 7 13.33 -1.65 -2.90
N LEU A 8 12.85 -2.53 -2.03
CA LEU A 8 12.05 -3.69 -2.43
C LEU A 8 10.59 -3.26 -2.60
N ILE A 9 10.12 -3.21 -3.85
CA ILE A 9 8.74 -2.91 -4.19
C ILE A 9 7.93 -4.19 -4.21
N ILE A 10 6.82 -4.20 -3.47
CA ILE A 10 5.84 -5.29 -3.42
C ILE A 10 4.53 -4.77 -3.99
N SER A 11 4.12 -5.22 -5.17
CA SER A 11 2.78 -4.97 -5.72
C SER A 11 1.82 -6.07 -5.29
N LEU A 12 0.69 -5.70 -4.70
CA LEU A 12 -0.38 -6.63 -4.35
C LEU A 12 -1.27 -6.88 -5.57
N LEU A 13 -1.28 -8.10 -6.11
CA LEU A 13 -2.08 -8.47 -7.29
C LEU A 13 -3.54 -8.76 -6.89
N GLU A 14 -4.57 -8.52 -7.73
CA GLU A 14 -4.65 -8.36 -9.20
C GLU A 14 -4.87 -6.91 -9.72
N GLY A 15 -5.22 -5.94 -8.88
CA GLY A 15 -5.54 -4.57 -9.30
C GLY A 15 -4.32 -3.64 -9.48
N SER A 16 -3.27 -3.82 -8.67
CA SER A 16 -2.16 -2.85 -8.59
C SER A 16 -1.07 -2.99 -9.66
N ALA A 17 -1.10 -4.00 -10.54
CA ALA A 17 -0.03 -4.22 -11.52
C ALA A 17 0.16 -3.05 -12.49
N GLY A 18 -0.95 -2.48 -12.98
CA GLY A 18 -0.91 -1.32 -13.87
C GLY A 18 -0.36 -0.09 -13.17
N PHE A 19 -0.87 0.19 -11.96
CA PHE A 19 -0.35 1.26 -11.10
C PHE A 19 1.15 1.11 -10.84
N ALA A 20 1.57 -0.10 -10.44
CA ALA A 20 2.96 -0.39 -10.13
C ALA A 20 3.87 -0.21 -11.35
N GLY A 21 3.46 -0.66 -12.54
CA GLY A 21 4.21 -0.46 -13.77
C GLY A 21 4.45 1.02 -14.10
N HIS A 22 3.42 1.85 -13.95
CA HIS A 22 3.55 3.30 -14.14
C HIS A 22 4.44 3.94 -13.09
N LEU A 23 4.20 3.69 -11.80
CA LEU A 23 4.96 4.31 -10.71
C LEU A 23 6.43 3.92 -10.77
N VAL A 24 6.73 2.63 -10.94
CA VAL A 24 8.10 2.09 -11.01
C VAL A 24 8.95 2.83 -12.05
N SER A 25 8.37 3.14 -13.22
CA SER A 25 9.09 3.84 -14.30
C SER A 25 9.47 5.28 -13.97
N LEU A 26 8.81 5.89 -12.97
CA LEU A 26 9.04 7.27 -12.54
C LEU A 26 10.03 7.38 -11.38
N LEU A 27 10.40 6.26 -10.75
CA LEU A 27 11.31 6.25 -9.61
C LEU A 27 12.76 6.35 -10.10
N SER A 28 13.53 7.26 -9.50
CA SER A 28 14.93 7.55 -9.86
C SER A 28 15.97 6.81 -9.00
N PHE A 29 15.52 5.89 -8.14
CA PHE A 29 16.37 5.11 -7.25
C PHE A 29 16.37 3.62 -7.59
N PRO A 30 17.39 2.84 -7.17
CA PRO A 30 17.44 1.40 -7.40
C PRO A 30 16.27 0.68 -6.73
N ILE A 31 15.63 -0.19 -7.49
CA ILE A 31 14.47 -0.94 -7.04
C ILE A 31 14.62 -2.42 -7.35
N ILE A 32 13.97 -3.24 -6.53
CA ILE A 32 13.69 -4.64 -6.84
C ILE A 32 12.19 -4.81 -6.80
N TYR A 33 11.61 -5.25 -7.91
CA TYR A 33 10.18 -5.43 -8.03
C TYR A 33 9.77 -6.89 -7.76
N LYS A 34 8.75 -7.08 -6.93
CA LYS A 34 8.04 -8.35 -6.73
C LYS A 34 6.55 -8.12 -6.67
N SER A 35 5.81 -9.10 -7.16
CA SER A 35 4.37 -9.19 -6.97
C SER A 35 4.06 -10.22 -5.90
N LEU A 36 3.07 -9.91 -5.07
CA LEU A 36 2.53 -10.82 -4.05
C LEU A 36 1.02 -10.94 -4.26
N HIS A 37 0.55 -12.14 -4.53
CA HIS A 37 -0.88 -12.43 -4.58
C HIS A 37 -1.35 -12.68 -3.14
N PHE A 38 -1.93 -11.65 -2.54
CA PHE A 38 -2.39 -11.70 -1.16
C PHE A 38 -3.60 -10.78 -0.97
N SER A 39 -4.74 -11.38 -0.61
CA SER A 39 -5.95 -10.67 -0.27
C SER A 39 -6.66 -11.41 0.85
N ILE A 40 -7.26 -10.64 1.76
CA ILE A 40 -8.10 -11.17 2.83
C ILE A 40 -9.54 -10.87 2.46
N SER A 41 -10.38 -11.91 2.44
CA SER A 41 -11.81 -11.69 2.26
C SER A 41 -12.36 -10.95 3.48
N PRO A 42 -13.12 -9.85 3.30
CA PRO A 42 -13.71 -9.08 4.40
C PRO A 42 -14.72 -9.91 5.22
N TYR A 43 -15.22 -11.03 4.69
CA TYR A 43 -16.11 -11.95 5.39
C TYR A 43 -15.37 -12.91 6.36
N SER A 44 -14.04 -12.88 6.38
CA SER A 44 -13.21 -13.76 7.22
C SER A 44 -12.95 -13.20 8.62
N LEU A 45 -13.34 -11.95 8.87
CA LEU A 45 -13.10 -11.23 10.11
C LEU A 45 -14.45 -11.02 10.79
N ASP A 46 -14.81 -11.93 11.70
CA ASP A 46 -15.92 -11.68 12.62
C ASP A 46 -15.60 -10.39 13.40
N GLU A 47 -16.53 -9.45 13.39
CA GLU A 47 -16.50 -8.18 14.14
C GLU A 47 -15.39 -7.16 13.78
N GLY A 48 -14.52 -7.45 12.81
CA GLY A 48 -13.54 -6.50 12.28
C GLY A 48 -12.23 -6.40 13.05
N GLU A 49 -11.92 -7.39 13.89
CA GLU A 49 -10.60 -7.53 14.51
C GLU A 49 -9.86 -8.77 14.00
N ILE A 50 -8.58 -8.59 13.69
CA ILE A 50 -7.65 -9.68 13.34
C ILE A 50 -7.36 -10.46 14.62
N THR A 51 -8.06 -11.57 14.85
CA THR A 51 -7.76 -12.49 15.96
C THR A 51 -6.37 -13.12 15.81
N ASP A 52 -5.74 -13.51 16.91
CA ASP A 52 -4.42 -14.15 16.89
C ASP A 52 -4.43 -15.48 16.10
N ASN A 53 -5.54 -16.21 16.17
CA ASN A 53 -5.73 -17.44 15.39
C ASN A 53 -5.76 -17.16 13.89
N PHE A 54 -6.51 -16.13 13.47
CA PHE A 54 -6.56 -15.72 12.07
C PHE A 54 -5.21 -15.21 11.56
N TYR A 55 -4.50 -14.45 12.40
CA TYR A 55 -3.14 -14.00 12.14
C TYR A 55 -2.19 -15.19 11.90
N LEU A 56 -2.17 -16.18 12.81
CA LEU A 56 -1.30 -17.34 12.71
C LEU A 56 -1.62 -18.21 11.49
N ASP A 57 -2.89 -18.45 11.19
CA ASP A 57 -3.30 -19.19 10.00
C ASP A 57 -2.84 -18.48 8.71
N THR A 58 -3.04 -17.16 8.64
CA THR A 58 -2.62 -16.37 7.48
C THR A 58 -1.10 -16.35 7.33
N LEU A 59 -0.36 -16.19 8.43
CA LEU A 59 1.10 -16.27 8.43
C LEU A 59 1.58 -17.63 7.93
N ASN A 60 0.95 -18.73 8.37
CA ASN A 60 1.28 -20.08 7.92
C ASN A 60 1.00 -20.27 6.43
N LYS A 61 -0.10 -19.72 5.90
CA LYS A 61 -0.42 -19.73 4.46
C LYS A 61 0.62 -18.95 3.66
N LEU A 62 0.96 -17.73 4.10
CA LEU A 62 1.98 -16.90 3.45
C LEU A 62 3.36 -17.56 3.48
N ASN A 63 3.76 -18.16 4.59
CA ASN A 63 5.03 -18.87 4.71
C ASN A 63 5.14 -20.08 3.77
N LYS A 64 4.03 -20.63 3.27
CA LYS A 64 4.02 -21.67 2.22
C LYS A 64 4.06 -21.09 0.80
N CYS A 65 3.82 -19.79 0.63
CA CYS A 65 3.84 -19.13 -0.67
C CYS A 65 5.28 -18.86 -1.12
N ALA A 66 5.68 -19.47 -2.23
CA ALA A 66 7.03 -19.31 -2.79
C ALA A 66 7.39 -17.85 -3.10
N ASN A 67 6.43 -17.03 -3.54
CA ASN A 67 6.67 -15.62 -3.81
C ASN A 67 6.90 -14.82 -2.52
N PHE A 68 6.15 -15.12 -1.45
CA PHE A 68 6.36 -14.52 -0.15
C PHE A 68 7.72 -14.91 0.44
N GLN A 69 8.10 -16.18 0.38
CA GLN A 69 9.43 -16.63 0.80
C GLN A 69 10.57 -15.91 0.06
N LYS A 70 10.42 -15.68 -1.25
CA LYS A 70 11.38 -14.89 -2.03
C LYS A 70 11.46 -13.43 -1.55
N ILE A 71 10.32 -12.82 -1.23
CA ILE A 71 10.24 -11.46 -0.69
C ILE A 71 10.99 -11.38 0.65
N VAL A 72 10.71 -12.31 1.57
CA VAL A 72 11.39 -12.38 2.88
C VAL A 72 12.91 -12.51 2.69
N LYS A 73 13.36 -13.42 1.82
CA LYS A 73 14.80 -13.59 1.52
C LYS A 73 15.44 -12.35 0.89
N LEU A 74 14.72 -11.65 0.01
CA LEU A 74 15.22 -10.41 -0.58
C LEU A 74 15.33 -9.30 0.47
N SER A 75 14.38 -9.23 1.40
CA SER A 75 14.36 -8.20 2.43
C SER A 75 15.57 -8.27 3.39
N GLU A 76 16.21 -9.43 3.54
CA GLU A 76 17.48 -9.57 4.28
C GLU A 76 18.61 -8.68 3.71
N LYS A 77 18.57 -8.40 2.40
CA LYS A 77 19.56 -7.55 1.70
C LYS A 77 19.03 -6.15 1.41
N HIS A 78 17.72 -5.97 1.42
CA HIS A 78 17.00 -4.78 1.00
C HIS A 78 15.96 -4.42 2.08
N PRO A 79 16.39 -3.78 3.17
CA PRO A 79 15.60 -3.65 4.39
C PRO A 79 14.49 -2.58 4.29
N LYS A 80 14.40 -1.86 3.17
CA LYS A 80 13.39 -0.83 2.88
C LYS A 80 12.37 -1.39 1.90
N ILE A 81 11.10 -1.37 2.28
CA ILE A 81 10.00 -1.95 1.50
C ILE A 81 8.98 -0.87 1.14
N LEU A 82 8.55 -0.85 -0.12
CA LEU A 82 7.42 -0.07 -0.59
C LEU A 82 6.33 -1.01 -1.10
N ILE A 83 5.16 -0.99 -0.45
CA ILE A 83 3.99 -1.78 -0.85
C ILE A 83 3.11 -0.92 -1.76
N LEU A 84 2.73 -1.45 -2.92
CA LEU A 84 1.85 -0.80 -3.87
C LEU A 84 0.51 -1.55 -3.93
N GLU A 85 -0.56 -0.79 -3.76
CA GLU A 85 -1.95 -1.26 -3.86
C GLU A 85 -2.75 -0.25 -4.69
N ASP A 86 -3.66 -0.68 -5.56
CA ASP A 86 -4.46 0.27 -6.35
C ASP A 86 -5.52 0.97 -5.49
N ILE A 87 -6.28 0.20 -4.71
CA ILE A 87 -7.40 0.68 -3.90
C ILE A 87 -7.35 0.06 -2.50
N VAL A 88 -7.39 0.91 -1.49
CA VAL A 88 -7.56 0.50 -0.09
C VAL A 88 -9.04 0.63 0.29
N ASP A 89 -9.75 -0.50 0.43
CA ASP A 89 -11.17 -0.50 0.87
C ASP A 89 -11.28 -0.44 2.41
N SER A 90 -11.04 -1.56 3.10
CA SER A 90 -11.05 -1.62 4.58
C SER A 90 -9.67 -1.40 5.21
N GLY A 91 -8.61 -1.60 4.42
CA GLY A 91 -7.22 -1.59 4.90
C GLY A 91 -6.76 -2.88 5.60
N GLU A 92 -7.64 -3.87 5.81
CA GLU A 92 -7.31 -5.08 6.58
C GLU A 92 -6.20 -5.93 5.94
N THR A 93 -6.22 -6.12 4.62
CA THR A 93 -5.15 -6.80 3.87
C THR A 93 -3.80 -6.14 4.13
N LEU A 94 -3.73 -4.82 4.01
CA LEU A 94 -2.51 -4.05 4.24
C LEU A 94 -2.07 -4.12 5.71
N LYS A 95 -2.99 -3.92 6.67
CA LYS A 95 -2.69 -4.01 8.11
C LYS A 95 -2.09 -5.36 8.47
N LEU A 96 -2.67 -6.46 8.00
CA LEU A 96 -2.14 -7.79 8.28
C LEU A 96 -0.76 -8.00 7.65
N LEU A 97 -0.58 -7.60 6.38
CA LEU A 97 0.70 -7.73 5.71
C LEU A 97 1.79 -6.91 6.43
N LEU A 98 1.48 -5.68 6.83
CA LEU A 98 2.36 -4.82 7.61
C LEU A 98 2.71 -5.46 8.96
N LYS A 99 1.72 -5.98 9.70
CA LYS A 99 1.94 -6.72 10.96
C LYS A 99 2.88 -7.91 10.74
N ILE A 100 2.69 -8.69 9.69
CA ILE A 100 3.53 -9.85 9.35
C ILE A 100 4.96 -9.41 9.01
N LEU A 101 5.13 -8.45 8.10
CA LEU A 101 6.44 -7.98 7.68
C LEU A 101 7.21 -7.29 8.81
N SER A 102 6.53 -6.58 9.70
CA SER A 102 7.18 -5.87 10.82
C SER A 102 7.82 -6.82 11.86
N ASN A 103 7.44 -8.10 11.86
CA ASN A 103 8.05 -9.10 12.75
C ASN A 103 9.43 -9.57 12.28
N TYR A 104 9.85 -9.23 11.07
CA TYR A 104 11.19 -9.54 10.57
C TYR A 104 12.17 -8.43 10.94
N LYS A 105 13.02 -8.68 11.94
CA LYS A 105 13.96 -7.70 12.53
C LYS A 105 14.90 -7.00 11.53
N HIS A 106 15.18 -7.64 10.40
CA HIS A 106 16.05 -7.06 9.36
C HIS A 106 15.34 -6.01 8.50
N ILE A 107 14.01 -5.96 8.52
CA ILE A 107 13.22 -4.92 7.82
C ILE A 107 13.26 -3.65 8.66
N LYS A 108 13.82 -2.58 8.09
CA LYS A 108 14.03 -1.29 8.76
C LYS A 108 12.91 -0.29 8.48
N GLU A 109 12.28 -0.38 7.31
CA GLU A 109 11.28 0.58 6.87
C GLU A 109 10.25 -0.11 5.96
N ILE A 110 8.96 0.15 6.21
CA ILE A 110 7.87 -0.27 5.33
C ILE A 110 6.98 0.94 5.09
N LYS A 111 6.78 1.28 3.82
CA LYS A 111 5.84 2.31 3.36
C LYS A 111 4.80 1.68 2.44
N CYS A 112 3.64 2.31 2.35
CA CYS A 112 2.59 1.94 1.42
C CYS A 112 2.26 3.14 0.54
N ALA A 113 2.03 2.90 -0.75
CA ALA A 113 1.49 3.87 -1.68
C ALA A 113 0.28 3.27 -2.39
N THR A 114 -0.76 4.08 -2.55
CA THR A 114 -2.00 3.68 -3.20
C THR A 114 -2.59 4.77 -4.07
N LEU A 115 -3.39 4.41 -5.07
CA LEU A 115 -4.09 5.39 -5.90
C LEU A 115 -5.33 5.94 -5.18
N PHE A 116 -6.05 5.08 -4.45
CA PHE A 116 -7.33 5.46 -3.84
C PHE A 116 -7.52 4.83 -2.46
N VAL A 117 -8.04 5.60 -1.50
CA VAL A 117 -8.46 5.10 -0.18
C VAL A 117 -9.96 5.31 -0.03
N LYS A 118 -10.76 4.25 0.13
CA LYS A 118 -12.22 4.37 0.24
C LYS A 118 -12.63 4.99 1.58
N ILE A 119 -13.53 5.96 1.56
CA ILE A 119 -14.12 6.54 2.77
C ILE A 119 -15.10 5.52 3.35
N ASN A 120 -14.66 4.77 4.36
CA ASN A 120 -15.52 3.93 5.18
C ASN A 120 -15.54 4.49 6.61
N ASN A 121 -16.70 4.47 7.28
CA ASN A 121 -16.84 4.88 8.69
C ASN A 121 -15.94 4.08 9.66
N LYS A 122 -15.37 2.96 9.21
CA LYS A 122 -14.46 2.07 9.97
C LYS A 122 -12.97 2.37 9.75
N LEU A 123 -12.59 3.30 8.86
CA LEU A 123 -11.22 3.81 8.81
C LEU A 123 -11.02 4.79 9.97
N THR A 124 -11.04 4.23 11.18
CA THR A 124 -10.59 4.92 12.39
C THR A 124 -9.09 5.09 12.30
N SER A 125 -8.70 6.24 11.74
CA SER A 125 -7.54 7.05 12.08
C SER A 125 -6.57 6.46 13.12
N SER A 126 -5.44 5.90 12.66
CA SER A 126 -4.15 5.90 13.41
C SER A 126 -2.99 5.24 12.63
N PHE A 127 -3.27 4.32 11.69
CA PHE A 127 -2.22 3.50 11.06
C PHE A 127 -1.50 4.14 9.86
N PHE A 128 -2.11 5.14 9.22
CA PHE A 128 -1.54 5.79 8.04
C PHE A 128 -1.25 7.26 8.33
N GLU A 129 -0.05 7.72 7.99
CA GLU A 129 0.19 9.14 7.70
C GLU A 129 -0.21 9.34 6.24
N ASP A 130 -1.47 9.70 6.01
CA ASP A 130 -1.98 9.91 4.65
C ASP A 130 -1.29 11.12 4.02
N LYS A 131 -0.53 10.89 2.95
CA LYS A 131 0.08 11.94 2.11
C LYS A 131 -0.47 11.82 0.70
N PHE A 132 -1.30 12.79 0.30
CA PHE A 132 -1.97 12.80 -0.99
C PHE A 132 -1.12 13.51 -2.05
N TYR A 133 -0.91 12.86 -3.20
CA TYR A 133 -0.13 13.42 -4.30
C TYR A 133 -1.02 13.80 -5.48
N ARG A 134 -0.66 14.89 -6.15
CA ARG A 134 -1.42 15.52 -7.24
C ARG A 134 -1.75 14.54 -8.36
N PRO A 135 -2.99 14.53 -8.84
CA PRO A 135 -3.29 14.09 -10.18
C PRO A 135 -3.51 15.30 -11.09
N LEU A 136 -2.51 15.57 -11.94
CA LEU A 136 -2.50 16.64 -12.94
C LEU A 136 -3.66 16.58 -13.96
N PHE A 137 -4.39 15.47 -14.01
CA PHE A 137 -5.22 15.10 -15.16
C PHE A 137 -6.70 14.82 -14.85
N PHE A 138 -7.21 15.04 -13.62
CA PHE A 138 -8.64 14.88 -13.39
C PHE A 138 -9.45 16.12 -13.81
N PRO A 139 -10.53 15.95 -14.59
CA PRO A 139 -11.41 17.05 -14.97
C PRO A 139 -11.98 17.77 -13.74
N THR A 140 -11.95 19.10 -13.70
CA THR A 140 -12.52 19.89 -12.60
C THR A 140 -14.04 19.71 -12.48
N ASN A 141 -14.72 19.42 -13.60
CA ASN A 141 -16.13 19.07 -13.67
C ASN A 141 -16.36 17.58 -13.37
N TYR A 142 -16.51 17.23 -12.09
CA TYR A 142 -16.93 15.87 -11.73
C TYR A 142 -18.39 15.62 -12.15
N ILE A 143 -18.61 14.66 -13.04
CA ILE A 143 -19.94 14.18 -13.43
C ILE A 143 -20.11 12.78 -12.84
N GLY A 144 -20.62 12.70 -11.62
CA GLY A 144 -20.88 11.44 -10.92
C GLY A 144 -21.64 11.65 -9.62
N SER A 145 -21.78 10.60 -8.80
CA SER A 145 -22.60 10.66 -7.58
C SER A 145 -21.99 11.53 -6.48
N ILE A 146 -22.82 11.96 -5.52
CA ILE A 146 -22.37 12.73 -4.35
C ILE A 146 -21.33 11.94 -3.53
N LEU A 147 -21.47 10.60 -3.45
CA LEU A 147 -20.55 9.75 -2.71
C LEU A 147 -19.17 9.70 -3.38
N GLU A 148 -19.14 9.49 -4.68
CA GLU A 148 -17.90 9.45 -5.45
C GLU A 148 -17.22 10.83 -5.52
N ARG A 149 -18.02 11.91 -5.53
CA ARG A 149 -17.49 13.27 -5.40
C ARG A 149 -16.78 13.46 -4.05
N LYS A 150 -17.40 13.06 -2.94
CA LYS A 150 -16.77 13.11 -1.60
C LYS A 150 -15.51 12.25 -1.55
N GLN A 151 -15.55 11.07 -2.14
CA GLN A 151 -14.40 10.18 -2.27
C GLN A 151 -13.23 10.82 -3.00
N ARG A 152 -13.52 11.48 -4.12
CA ARG A 152 -12.53 12.25 -4.89
C ARG A 152 -11.97 13.39 -4.06
N GLU A 153 -12.81 14.21 -3.43
CA GLU A 153 -12.38 15.35 -2.62
C GLU A 153 -11.53 14.90 -1.42
N PHE A 154 -11.85 13.77 -0.79
CA PHE A 154 -11.04 13.17 0.29
C PHE A 154 -9.65 12.76 -0.18
N ASN A 155 -9.54 12.09 -1.33
CA ASN A 155 -8.24 11.72 -1.92
C ASN A 155 -7.41 12.95 -2.36
N LEU A 156 -7.98 14.16 -2.32
CA LEU A 156 -7.36 15.42 -2.74
C LEU A 156 -7.29 16.46 -1.61
N LYS A 157 -7.61 16.07 -0.37
CA LYS A 157 -7.96 17.00 0.73
C LYS A 157 -6.86 18.00 1.10
N ASP A 158 -5.60 17.70 0.79
CA ASP A 158 -4.44 18.58 1.05
C ASP A 158 -3.93 19.32 -0.19
N TRP A 159 -4.65 19.24 -1.31
CA TRP A 159 -4.27 19.90 -2.55
C TRP A 159 -4.83 21.33 -2.63
N THR A 160 -3.93 22.31 -2.70
CA THR A 160 -4.23 23.70 -3.06
C THR A 160 -3.26 24.15 -4.16
N GLU A 161 -3.67 25.10 -5.01
CA GLU A 161 -2.77 25.69 -6.03
C GLU A 161 -1.50 26.28 -5.40
N ASP A 162 -1.62 26.84 -4.19
CA ASP A 162 -0.53 27.44 -3.41
C ASP A 162 0.48 26.43 -2.82
N ASN A 163 0.14 25.13 -2.76
CA ASN A 163 1.03 24.07 -2.28
C ASN A 163 1.77 23.35 -3.42
N SER A 164 1.63 23.83 -4.66
CA SER A 164 2.22 23.21 -5.86
C SER A 164 3.74 23.18 -5.88
N GLU A 165 4.41 24.09 -5.16
CA GLU A 165 5.88 24.23 -5.13
C GLU A 165 6.55 23.55 -3.92
N LYS A 166 5.79 22.97 -2.97
CA LYS A 166 6.35 22.22 -1.82
C LYS A 166 6.46 20.72 -2.10
N LEU A 167 6.82 20.35 -3.32
CA LEU A 167 7.14 18.98 -3.67
C LEU A 167 8.66 18.82 -3.62
N PHE A 168 9.13 17.97 -2.70
CA PHE A 168 10.54 17.62 -2.58
C PHE A 168 11.11 17.22 -3.95
N ASN A 169 12.22 17.86 -4.34
CA ASN A 169 13.12 17.34 -5.37
C ASN A 169 13.71 16.00 -4.95
#